data_AF-A0A3E0N435-F1
#
_entry.id   AF-A0A3E0N435-F1
#
_cell.length_a   1.000
_cell.length_b   1.000
_cell.length_c   1.000
_cell.angle_alpha   90.00
_cell.angle_beta   90.00
_cell.angle_gamma   90.00
#
_symmetry.space_group_name_H-M   'P 1'
#
loop_
_entity.id
_entity.type
_entity.pdbx_description
1 polymer ?
#
loop_
_entity_poly.entity_id
_entity_poly.type
_entity_poly.pdbx_seq_one_letter_code
_entity_poly.pdbx_strand_id
1 'polypeptide(L)'
;MGRWRSSRSSSRLPVAPQPFESRTVDELPISLAPRMSTEPSSSDSLGASLFARFFSIDVRALAAFRIGLALLILVDLSFRSLYLEAHYSDAGILPRGVLNQYAGGMVGSIYMLHGSTWFAGLLFVVTAILAVMLLVGYETRLATFWCWAMVASLHSRHTNVLNGGDSLFCLLLFWSIFLPLGATASIDNLRRPRPAGAPLKVCSIATFALLMQIIVVYLCTGLKKVHPFWYSDAIALWLALHIDQFTTRFGLWVRELPFWVLKVATIVTFWFEVLGWLLVFVPFKTAFFRIVAVILFIALHVGISSMMNVGLFSATCIVAWMTFLPTEFWNWLSRLAPSRWLVGTVRGAVVRTLRIEPAAEPADGVDPITRPTPMTERWVLGAVVLLVAWYNLAGFERFEHLKLPGLIGEVTRALRLEQDWAMFSPHPPAHDGWYVVPATLVDGSQVDLYGLVDGGSFELTWDRPAYIMPTFPTQRWRKYLNNIWLEHKQRKYTEHFGNYLRNKWNSLNPPEKQIKSMAIYMFVEYTHSPGVDPMYSRELMYEWEGDDDWRVVSFDDSIANLKRKARALDKLPPTFQIRRLGPE
;
A
#
# COMPACT_ATOMS: atom_id res chain seq x y z
N MET A 1 19.11 50.54 -46.65
CA MET A 1 18.76 51.72 -47.48
C MET A 1 18.11 51.17 -48.75
N GLY A 2 16.79 51.02 -48.85
CA GLY A 2 15.79 52.01 -49.33
C GLY A 2 15.84 52.13 -50.87
N ARG A 3 14.79 52.03 -51.71
CA ARG A 3 13.31 51.84 -51.64
C ARG A 3 12.82 51.82 -53.13
N TRP A 4 11.58 51.36 -53.42
CA TRP A 4 10.73 51.54 -54.66
C TRP A 4 10.77 50.48 -55.80
N ARG A 5 9.70 49.69 -56.02
CA ARG A 5 8.40 49.86 -56.79
C ARG A 5 8.55 49.62 -58.32
N SER A 6 8.06 48.50 -58.88
CA SER A 6 6.72 48.19 -59.45
C SER A 6 6.41 48.75 -60.85
N SER A 7 6.13 47.88 -61.85
CA SER A 7 4.87 47.86 -62.62
C SER A 7 4.91 46.88 -63.81
N ARG A 8 3.71 46.40 -64.17
CA ARG A 8 3.33 45.36 -65.14
C ARG A 8 3.41 45.81 -66.61
N SER A 9 3.46 44.87 -67.56
CA SER A 9 2.38 44.55 -68.53
C SER A 9 2.90 43.98 -69.85
N SER A 10 2.13 43.05 -70.43
CA SER A 10 1.98 42.67 -71.87
C SER A 10 1.79 41.15 -71.97
N SER A 11 1.04 40.50 -72.85
CA SER A 11 -0.05 40.76 -73.80
C SER A 11 -0.32 39.40 -74.48
N ARG A 12 -1.52 39.14 -75.00
CA ARG A 12 -1.95 37.84 -75.56
C ARG A 12 -1.61 37.63 -77.06
N LEU A 13 -1.15 36.40 -77.40
CA LEU A 13 -1.43 35.52 -78.57
C LEU A 13 -0.93 35.93 -80.00
N PRO A 14 -0.86 35.05 -81.07
CA PRO A 14 -1.31 33.63 -81.25
C PRO A 14 -0.39 32.63 -82.05
N VAL A 15 -0.73 31.32 -81.92
CA VAL A 15 -0.73 30.10 -82.80
C VAL A 15 0.02 30.00 -84.16
N ALA A 16 0.69 28.84 -84.42
CA ALA A 16 0.75 28.10 -85.71
C ALA A 16 1.16 26.59 -85.49
N PRO A 17 0.89 25.63 -86.42
CA PRO A 17 0.41 24.26 -86.05
C PRO A 17 1.16 23.02 -86.64
N GLN A 18 0.71 21.82 -86.19
CA GLN A 18 0.80 20.43 -86.77
C GLN A 18 2.15 19.63 -86.65
N PRO A 19 2.17 18.27 -86.75
CA PRO A 19 1.10 17.32 -87.10
C PRO A 19 0.90 16.09 -86.19
N PHE A 20 -0.24 15.44 -86.43
CA PHE A 20 -0.66 14.09 -86.03
C PHE A 20 0.36 13.00 -86.40
N GLU A 21 0.71 12.14 -85.44
CA GLU A 21 1.17 10.77 -85.70
C GLU A 21 0.51 9.76 -84.76
N SER A 22 0.40 8.55 -85.27
CA SER A 22 -0.55 7.50 -84.96
C SER A 22 -0.23 6.63 -83.75
N ARG A 23 -1.31 6.16 -83.11
CA ARG A 23 -1.45 5.03 -82.18
C ARG A 23 -0.32 4.00 -82.16
N THR A 24 0.19 3.72 -80.96
CA THR A 24 0.42 2.34 -80.49
C THR A 24 -0.12 2.21 -79.06
N VAL A 25 -0.75 1.06 -78.85
CA VAL A 25 -1.52 0.62 -77.69
C VAL A 25 -0.56 0.03 -76.66
N ASP A 26 -0.74 0.37 -75.37
CA ASP A 26 -0.58 -0.50 -74.19
C ASP A 26 -0.24 0.31 -72.93
N GLU A 27 -1.25 0.94 -72.31
CA GLU A 27 -1.25 1.14 -70.85
C GLU A 27 -2.69 0.99 -70.34
N LEU A 28 -2.97 -0.19 -69.77
CA LEU A 28 -4.19 -0.48 -69.03
C LEU A 28 -4.23 0.39 -67.75
N PRO A 29 -5.36 1.04 -67.43
CA PRO A 29 -5.49 1.69 -66.13
C PRO A 29 -5.60 0.62 -65.06
N ILE A 30 -4.70 0.70 -64.08
CA ILE A 30 -4.75 -0.09 -62.84
C ILE A 30 -6.13 0.12 -62.20
N SER A 31 -6.93 -0.93 -62.27
CA SER A 31 -8.19 -1.07 -61.55
C SER A 31 -7.95 -0.81 -60.07
N LEU A 32 -8.60 0.23 -59.54
CA LEU A 32 -8.81 0.43 -58.11
C LEU A 32 -9.67 -0.73 -57.60
N ALA A 33 -9.03 -1.85 -57.29
CA ALA A 33 -9.63 -2.86 -56.44
C ALA A 33 -10.00 -2.19 -55.10
N PRO A 34 -11.23 -2.36 -54.59
CA PRO A 34 -11.55 -1.90 -53.25
C PRO A 34 -10.58 -2.62 -52.30
N ARG A 35 -9.83 -1.86 -51.49
CA ARG A 35 -9.23 -2.45 -50.28
C ARG A 35 -10.40 -3.08 -49.53
N MET A 36 -10.47 -4.42 -49.53
CA MET A 36 -11.24 -5.16 -48.53
C MET A 36 -10.73 -4.67 -47.18
N SER A 37 -11.47 -3.75 -46.58
CA SER A 37 -11.46 -3.57 -45.14
C SER A 37 -11.76 -4.95 -44.57
N THR A 38 -10.75 -5.60 -44.00
CA THR A 38 -10.97 -6.69 -43.07
C THR A 38 -11.75 -6.07 -41.91
N GLU A 39 -13.08 -6.06 -42.00
CA GLU A 39 -13.90 -5.79 -40.83
C GLU A 39 -13.49 -6.83 -39.79
N PRO A 40 -13.06 -6.39 -38.58
CA PRO A 40 -12.74 -7.33 -37.53
C PRO A 40 -13.96 -8.21 -37.28
N SER A 41 -13.75 -9.52 -37.13
CA SER A 41 -14.82 -10.47 -36.88
C SER A 41 -15.70 -9.97 -35.72
N SER A 42 -17.02 -10.15 -35.80
CA SER A 42 -17.96 -9.62 -34.80
C SER A 42 -17.62 -10.06 -33.37
N SER A 43 -16.97 -11.22 -33.20
CA SER A 43 -16.42 -11.71 -31.93
C SER A 43 -15.21 -10.91 -31.42
N ASP A 44 -14.28 -10.49 -32.29
CA ASP A 44 -13.13 -9.67 -31.92
C ASP A 44 -13.56 -8.27 -31.47
N SER A 45 -14.61 -7.74 -32.10
CA SER A 45 -15.20 -6.43 -31.74
C SER A 45 -15.89 -6.45 -30.37
N LEU A 46 -16.56 -7.57 -30.02
CA LEU A 46 -17.29 -7.70 -28.76
C LEU A 46 -16.34 -7.84 -27.57
N GLY A 47 -15.30 -8.69 -27.68
CA GLY A 47 -14.29 -8.89 -26.65
C GLY A 47 -13.50 -7.61 -26.35
N ALA A 48 -13.07 -6.89 -27.39
CA ALA A 48 -12.42 -5.59 -27.25
C ALA A 48 -13.35 -4.54 -26.59
N SER A 49 -14.64 -4.55 -26.92
CA SER A 49 -15.62 -3.64 -26.31
C SER A 49 -15.85 -3.91 -24.82
N LEU A 50 -15.86 -5.18 -24.41
CA LEU A 50 -16.02 -5.59 -23.00
C LEU A 50 -14.74 -5.29 -22.20
N PHE A 51 -13.57 -5.56 -22.76
CA PHE A 51 -12.29 -5.22 -22.14
C PHE A 51 -12.21 -3.71 -21.88
N ALA A 52 -12.48 -2.89 -22.90
CA ALA A 52 -12.51 -1.43 -22.75
C ALA A 52 -13.56 -0.98 -21.73
N ARG A 53 -14.73 -1.65 -21.66
CA ARG A 53 -15.77 -1.35 -20.66
C ARG A 53 -15.27 -1.58 -19.23
N PHE A 54 -14.57 -2.68 -18.96
CA PHE A 54 -14.13 -3.03 -17.62
C PHE A 54 -12.80 -2.43 -17.20
N PHE A 55 -11.89 -2.18 -18.13
CA PHE A 55 -10.52 -1.77 -17.81
C PHE A 55 -10.19 -0.32 -18.20
N SER A 56 -11.21 0.47 -18.54
CA SER A 56 -11.07 1.92 -18.67
C SER A 56 -11.18 2.64 -17.33
N ILE A 57 -10.30 3.62 -17.11
CA ILE A 57 -10.32 4.51 -15.95
C ILE A 57 -10.58 5.96 -16.41
N ASP A 58 -11.46 6.66 -15.71
CA ASP A 58 -11.70 8.09 -15.94
C ASP A 58 -10.48 8.93 -15.48
N VAL A 59 -10.05 9.91 -16.26
CA VAL A 59 -8.88 10.74 -15.91
C VAL A 59 -9.07 11.50 -14.59
N ARG A 60 -10.32 11.81 -14.20
CA ARG A 60 -10.62 12.45 -12.90
C ARG A 60 -10.41 11.49 -11.73
N ALA A 61 -10.71 10.21 -11.94
CA ALA A 61 -10.37 9.15 -10.99
C ALA A 61 -8.84 9.01 -10.84
N LEU A 62 -8.08 9.07 -11.95
CA LEU A 62 -6.61 9.09 -11.90
C LEU A 62 -6.07 10.31 -11.16
N ALA A 63 -6.70 11.48 -11.30
CA ALA A 63 -6.29 12.67 -10.56
C ALA A 63 -6.57 12.54 -9.04
N ALA A 64 -7.73 12.02 -8.65
CA ALA A 64 -8.04 11.74 -7.24
C ALA A 64 -7.09 10.69 -6.66
N PHE A 65 -6.79 9.63 -7.42
CA PHE A 65 -5.82 8.61 -7.07
C PHE A 65 -4.41 9.20 -6.88
N ARG A 66 -3.93 10.05 -7.80
CA ARG A 66 -2.65 10.77 -7.68
C ARG A 66 -2.58 11.59 -6.40
N ILE A 67 -3.62 12.39 -6.12
CA ILE A 67 -3.70 13.21 -4.91
C ILE A 67 -3.67 12.31 -3.67
N GLY A 68 -4.46 11.23 -3.66
CA GLY A 68 -4.48 10.25 -2.58
C GLY A 68 -3.11 9.62 -2.32
N LEU A 69 -2.41 9.17 -3.36
CA LEU A 69 -1.06 8.61 -3.24
C LEU A 69 -0.07 9.61 -2.65
N ALA A 70 -0.08 10.85 -3.14
CA ALA A 70 0.82 11.88 -2.62
C ALA A 70 0.54 12.22 -1.15
N LEU A 71 -0.73 12.31 -0.76
CA LEU A 71 -1.13 12.51 0.63
C LEU A 71 -0.70 11.32 1.52
N LEU A 72 -0.84 10.09 1.03
CA LEU A 72 -0.36 8.90 1.76
C LEU A 72 1.15 8.96 2.01
N ILE A 73 1.95 9.43 1.04
CA ILE A 73 3.41 9.62 1.24
C ILE A 73 3.65 10.63 2.36
N LEU A 74 3.00 11.79 2.30
CA LEU A 74 3.19 12.86 3.29
C LEU A 74 2.77 12.42 4.69
N VAL A 75 1.65 11.71 4.81
CA VAL A 75 1.17 11.17 6.09
C VAL A 75 2.12 10.08 6.61
N ASP A 76 2.57 9.14 5.78
CA ASP A 76 3.54 8.11 6.19
C ASP A 76 4.84 8.72 6.70
N LEU A 77 5.39 9.71 5.98
CA LEU A 77 6.60 10.42 6.39
C LEU A 77 6.39 11.16 7.72
N SER A 78 5.23 11.80 7.93
CA SER A 78 4.93 12.52 9.17
C SER A 78 4.90 11.61 10.41
N PHE A 79 4.34 10.40 10.28
CA PHE A 79 4.34 9.43 11.37
C PHE A 79 5.73 8.84 11.60
N ARG A 80 6.46 8.55 10.52
CA ARG A 80 7.82 8.00 10.62
C ARG A 80 8.83 9.00 11.16
N SER A 81 8.65 10.31 10.92
CA SER A 81 9.57 11.34 11.41
C SER A 81 9.63 11.42 12.93
N LEU A 82 8.57 11.00 13.63
CA LEU A 82 8.53 10.95 15.10
C LEU A 82 9.54 9.95 15.69
N TYR A 83 9.93 8.92 14.93
CA TYR A 83 10.80 7.84 15.38
C TYR A 83 11.93 7.58 14.38
N LEU A 84 12.42 8.65 13.74
CA LEU A 84 13.40 8.58 12.67
C LEU A 84 14.70 7.91 13.12
N GLU A 85 15.22 8.33 14.28
CA GLU A 85 16.44 7.76 14.88
C GLU A 85 16.26 6.27 15.18
N ALA A 86 15.17 5.92 15.86
CA ALA A 86 14.90 4.57 16.30
C ALA A 86 14.83 3.57 15.13
N HIS A 87 14.18 3.94 14.02
CA HIS A 87 13.92 2.99 12.93
C HIS A 87 14.86 3.11 11.72
N TYR A 88 15.52 4.26 11.49
CA TYR A 88 16.23 4.52 10.22
C TYR A 88 17.68 5.00 10.40
N SER A 89 18.24 4.96 11.62
CA SER A 89 19.63 5.34 11.89
C SER A 89 20.46 4.20 12.50
N ASP A 90 21.78 4.38 12.52
CA ASP A 90 22.74 3.49 13.20
C ASP A 90 22.69 3.62 14.73
N ALA A 91 22.09 4.68 15.27
CA ALA A 91 21.84 4.84 16.70
C ALA A 91 20.56 4.13 17.17
N GLY A 92 19.73 3.66 16.23
CA GLY A 92 18.44 3.04 16.51
C GLY A 92 18.48 1.52 16.74
N ILE A 93 17.31 0.91 16.61
CA ILE A 93 17.09 -0.54 16.84
C ILE A 93 17.59 -1.41 15.69
N LEU A 94 17.86 -0.82 14.52
CA LEU A 94 18.32 -1.53 13.33
C LEU A 94 19.48 -0.79 12.63
N PRO A 95 20.70 -0.84 13.20
CA PRO A 95 21.89 -0.31 12.55
C PRO A 95 22.18 -1.01 11.21
N ARG A 96 22.84 -0.31 10.28
CA ARG A 96 23.13 -0.85 8.94
C ARG A 96 24.01 -2.10 8.96
N GLY A 97 24.95 -2.20 9.91
CA GLY A 97 25.80 -3.39 10.10
C GLY A 97 24.97 -4.65 10.38
N VAL A 98 23.94 -4.50 11.22
CA VAL A 98 22.98 -5.56 11.56
C VAL A 98 22.18 -5.96 10.32
N LEU A 99 21.68 -4.99 9.55
CA LEU A 99 20.93 -5.27 8.33
C LEU A 99 21.79 -6.04 7.30
N ASN A 100 23.05 -5.63 7.10
CA ASN A 100 23.95 -6.30 6.16
C ASN A 100 24.26 -7.75 6.58
N GLN A 101 24.36 -8.00 7.89
CA GLN A 101 24.65 -9.32 8.44
C GLN A 101 23.47 -10.30 8.30
N TYR A 102 22.23 -9.80 8.45
CA TYR A 102 21.06 -10.68 8.58
C TYR A 102 20.05 -10.62 7.44
N ALA A 103 20.02 -9.54 6.66
CA ALA A 103 19.09 -9.38 5.54
C ALA A 103 19.68 -9.79 4.19
N GLY A 104 20.84 -10.46 4.17
CA GLY A 104 21.43 -11.04 2.95
C GLY A 104 21.70 -10.02 1.85
N GLY A 105 22.18 -8.81 2.23
CA GLY A 105 22.46 -7.74 1.27
C GLY A 105 21.21 -7.33 0.50
N MET A 106 20.20 -6.78 1.20
CA MET A 106 19.01 -6.29 0.52
C MET A 106 19.35 -5.22 -0.53
N VAL A 107 18.67 -5.35 -1.66
CA VAL A 107 18.90 -4.64 -2.91
C VAL A 107 18.82 -3.12 -2.74
N GLY A 108 19.90 -2.44 -3.10
CA GLY A 108 19.95 -1.01 -3.48
C GLY A 108 19.05 -0.04 -2.71
N SER A 109 19.15 0.04 -1.38
CA SER A 109 18.48 1.12 -0.64
C SER A 109 19.41 2.34 -0.49
N ILE A 110 18.95 3.50 -0.95
CA ILE A 110 19.60 4.81 -0.78
C ILE A 110 19.79 5.14 0.71
N TYR A 111 18.87 4.71 1.58
CA TYR A 111 18.98 4.87 3.03
C TYR A 111 20.13 4.06 3.66
N MET A 112 20.78 3.16 2.91
CA MET A 112 21.96 2.43 3.37
C MET A 112 23.28 3.20 3.11
N LEU A 113 23.25 4.26 2.30
CA LEU A 113 24.45 5.03 1.96
C LEU A 113 25.08 5.70 3.19
N HIS A 114 24.28 6.18 4.13
CA HIS A 114 24.76 6.79 5.37
C HIS A 114 23.79 6.51 6.54
N GLY A 115 24.32 6.31 7.74
CA GLY A 115 23.56 5.79 8.89
C GLY A 115 23.14 6.83 9.92
N SER A 116 23.54 8.09 9.76
CA SER A 116 23.13 9.15 10.69
C SER A 116 21.64 9.50 10.56
N THR A 117 21.03 9.93 11.66
CA THR A 117 19.66 10.45 11.69
C THR A 117 19.43 11.63 10.72
N TRP A 118 20.40 12.55 10.59
CA TRP A 118 20.26 13.71 9.69
C TRP A 118 20.13 13.30 8.21
N PHE A 119 20.89 12.27 7.78
CA PHE A 119 20.84 11.79 6.40
C PHE A 119 19.48 11.15 6.08
N ALA A 120 18.95 10.33 6.99
CA ALA A 120 17.59 9.82 6.86
C ALA A 120 16.57 10.98 6.78
N GLY A 121 16.75 12.03 7.59
CA GLY A 121 15.92 13.23 7.58
C GLY A 121 15.99 14.00 6.26
N LEU A 122 17.17 14.13 5.66
CA LEU A 122 17.35 14.72 4.34
C LEU A 122 16.58 13.94 3.27
N LEU A 123 16.68 12.60 3.26
CA LEU A 123 15.93 11.76 2.32
C LEU A 123 14.41 11.88 2.54
N PHE A 124 13.95 12.04 3.77
CA PHE A 124 12.54 12.32 4.07
C PHE A 124 12.08 13.65 3.48
N VAL A 125 12.87 14.72 3.64
CA VAL A 125 12.57 16.04 3.04
C VAL A 125 12.52 15.96 1.52
N VAL A 126 13.50 15.30 0.88
CA VAL A 126 13.49 15.07 -0.57
C VAL A 126 12.24 14.31 -1.00
N THR A 127 11.87 13.24 -0.29
CA THR A 127 10.66 12.47 -0.57
C THR A 127 9.39 13.31 -0.41
N ALA A 128 9.33 14.17 0.61
CA ALA A 128 8.21 15.08 0.82
C ALA A 128 8.08 16.12 -0.31
N ILE A 129 9.19 16.67 -0.81
CA ILE A 129 9.19 17.59 -1.96
C ILE A 129 8.65 16.87 -3.21
N LEU A 130 9.14 15.65 -3.49
CA LEU A 130 8.66 14.83 -4.60
C LEU A 130 7.16 14.50 -4.45
N ALA A 131 6.70 14.21 -3.23
CA ALA A 131 5.29 13.98 -2.95
C ALA A 131 4.45 15.24 -3.17
N VAL A 132 4.93 16.42 -2.80
CA VAL A 132 4.25 17.69 -3.10
C VAL A 132 4.20 17.94 -4.61
N MET A 133 5.28 17.68 -5.35
CA MET A 133 5.28 17.74 -6.81
C MET A 133 4.24 16.79 -7.41
N LEU A 134 4.15 15.55 -6.89
CA LEU A 134 3.14 14.58 -7.28
C LEU A 134 1.73 15.04 -6.90
N LEU A 135 1.54 15.69 -5.75
CA LEU A 135 0.26 16.19 -5.22
C LEU A 135 -0.33 17.31 -6.10
N VAL A 136 0.51 18.22 -6.60
CA VAL A 136 0.08 19.30 -7.51
C VAL A 136 0.16 18.90 -8.98
N GLY A 137 0.85 17.79 -9.29
CA GLY A 137 0.95 17.23 -10.63
C GLY A 137 1.90 18.02 -11.49
N TYR A 138 3.08 18.29 -10.94
CA TYR A 138 4.19 18.97 -11.60
C TYR A 138 5.29 17.96 -11.92
N GLU A 139 5.69 17.88 -13.19
CA GLU A 139 6.62 16.86 -13.70
C GLU A 139 6.17 15.45 -13.27
N THR A 140 4.87 15.18 -13.39
CA THR A 140 4.15 14.08 -12.74
C THR A 140 4.80 12.73 -13.00
N ARG A 141 5.31 12.49 -14.22
CA ARG A 141 5.97 11.21 -14.55
C ARG A 141 7.26 11.01 -13.75
N LEU A 142 8.09 12.04 -13.64
CA LEU A 142 9.34 11.98 -12.88
C LEU A 142 9.05 11.95 -11.37
N ALA A 143 8.10 12.77 -10.91
CA ALA A 143 7.66 12.77 -9.52
C ALA A 143 7.15 11.39 -9.09
N THR A 144 6.27 10.75 -9.87
CA THR A 144 5.79 9.38 -9.58
C THR A 144 6.92 8.36 -9.50
N PHE A 145 7.83 8.36 -10.48
CA PHE A 145 8.97 7.41 -10.49
C PHE A 145 9.84 7.59 -9.26
N TRP A 146 10.24 8.82 -8.94
CA TRP A 146 11.10 9.08 -7.78
C TRP A 146 10.38 8.88 -6.44
N CYS A 147 9.08 9.17 -6.35
CA CYS A 147 8.26 8.79 -5.20
C CYS A 147 8.28 7.28 -4.98
N TRP A 148 8.05 6.48 -6.05
CA TRP A 148 8.14 5.03 -5.96
C TRP A 148 9.54 4.59 -5.53
N ALA A 149 10.61 5.09 -6.15
CA ALA A 149 11.98 4.70 -5.84
C ALA A 149 12.37 5.04 -4.39
N MET A 150 11.98 6.21 -3.88
CA MET A 150 12.25 6.62 -2.50
C MET A 150 11.45 5.81 -1.48
N VAL A 151 10.17 5.52 -1.76
CA VAL A 151 9.33 4.67 -0.89
C VAL A 151 9.85 3.23 -0.89
N ALA A 152 10.19 2.69 -2.06
CA ALA A 152 10.78 1.36 -2.20
C ALA A 152 12.09 1.27 -1.41
N SER A 153 12.96 2.28 -1.54
CA SER A 153 14.21 2.37 -0.78
C SER A 153 13.97 2.46 0.74
N LEU A 154 13.01 3.26 1.18
CA LEU A 154 12.63 3.37 2.60
C LEU A 154 12.11 2.04 3.16
N HIS A 155 11.29 1.33 2.39
CA HIS A 155 10.79 0.00 2.75
C HIS A 155 11.93 -1.02 2.85
N SER A 156 12.88 -1.02 1.90
CA SER A 156 14.05 -1.89 1.94
C SER A 156 15.00 -1.60 3.12
N ARG A 157 15.00 -0.38 3.68
CA ARG A 157 15.84 -0.02 4.84
C ARG A 157 15.41 -0.72 6.13
N HIS A 158 14.12 -1.01 6.26
CA HIS A 158 13.55 -1.61 7.46
C HIS A 158 12.32 -2.45 7.12
N THR A 159 12.54 -3.68 6.65
CA THR A 159 11.45 -4.61 6.29
C THR A 159 10.64 -5.09 7.50
N ASN A 160 11.25 -5.15 8.68
CA ASN A 160 10.61 -5.63 9.91
C ASN A 160 9.50 -4.71 10.48
N VAL A 161 9.30 -3.51 9.92
CA VAL A 161 8.22 -2.60 10.34
C VAL A 161 7.09 -2.49 9.31
N LEU A 162 7.15 -3.30 8.24
CA LEU A 162 6.20 -3.24 7.13
C LEU A 162 5.04 -4.22 7.32
N ASN A 163 3.87 -3.83 6.80
CA ASN A 163 2.69 -4.67 6.68
C ASN A 163 2.19 -4.73 5.22
N GLY A 164 1.09 -5.44 4.98
CA GLY A 164 0.51 -5.55 3.64
C GLY A 164 0.07 -4.21 3.02
N GLY A 165 -0.23 -3.19 3.84
CA GLY A 165 -0.54 -1.85 3.34
C GLY A 165 0.64 -1.15 2.71
N ASP A 166 1.85 -1.37 3.24
CA ASP A 166 3.08 -0.85 2.65
C ASP A 166 3.41 -1.51 1.32
N SER A 167 3.21 -2.83 1.24
CA SER A 167 3.40 -3.58 0.01
C SER A 167 2.42 -3.12 -1.06
N LEU A 168 1.13 -3.02 -0.73
CA LEU A 168 0.11 -2.50 -1.66
C LEU A 168 0.43 -1.07 -2.08
N PHE A 169 0.80 -0.20 -1.14
CA PHE A 169 1.11 1.19 -1.43
C PHE A 169 2.28 1.31 -2.43
N CYS A 170 3.35 0.54 -2.23
CA CYS A 170 4.49 0.51 -3.13
C CYS A 170 4.11 -0.03 -4.52
N LEU A 171 3.25 -1.06 -4.60
CA LEU A 171 2.71 -1.59 -5.87
C LEU A 171 1.84 -0.57 -6.60
N LEU A 172 1.00 0.18 -5.90
CA LEU A 172 0.17 1.24 -6.50
C LEU A 172 1.04 2.36 -7.09
N LEU A 173 2.11 2.75 -6.40
CA LEU A 173 3.09 3.71 -6.92
C LEU A 173 3.84 3.15 -8.15
N PHE A 174 4.19 1.86 -8.14
CA PHE A 174 4.83 1.20 -9.28
C PHE A 174 3.93 1.25 -10.53
N TRP A 175 2.68 0.80 -10.41
CA TRP A 175 1.73 0.81 -11.53
C TRP A 175 1.44 2.24 -12.03
N SER A 176 1.49 3.22 -11.12
CA SER A 176 1.30 4.63 -11.43
C SER A 176 2.32 5.22 -12.39
N ILE A 177 3.54 4.65 -12.48
CA ILE A 177 4.60 5.10 -13.40
C ILE A 177 4.11 5.05 -14.87
N PHE A 178 3.24 4.10 -15.17
CA PHE A 178 2.73 3.81 -16.51
C PHE A 178 1.38 4.49 -16.80
N LEU A 179 0.84 5.25 -15.84
CA LEU A 179 -0.48 5.89 -15.96
C LEU A 179 -0.36 7.40 -16.25
N PRO A 180 -1.32 7.98 -16.99
CA PRO A 180 -1.32 9.42 -17.27
C PRO A 180 -1.89 10.21 -16.09
N LEU A 181 -1.25 10.12 -14.91
CA LEU A 181 -1.70 10.78 -13.67
C LEU A 181 -1.74 12.32 -13.77
N GLY A 182 -0.97 12.90 -14.69
CA GLY A 182 -0.94 14.33 -14.97
C GLY A 182 -2.01 14.79 -15.99
N ALA A 183 -2.94 13.94 -16.42
CA ALA A 183 -3.90 14.26 -17.49
C ALA A 183 -4.98 15.29 -17.11
N THR A 184 -5.25 15.51 -15.83
CA THR A 184 -6.20 16.53 -15.37
C THR A 184 -5.91 16.95 -13.93
N ALA A 185 -6.44 18.10 -13.52
CA ALA A 185 -6.25 18.70 -12.19
C ALA A 185 -4.77 18.77 -11.76
N SER A 186 -3.86 19.03 -12.71
CA SER A 186 -2.41 19.03 -12.54
C SER A 186 -1.80 20.30 -13.13
N ILE A 187 -0.64 20.71 -12.63
CA ILE A 187 0.16 21.78 -13.24
C ILE A 187 0.62 21.37 -14.64
N ASP A 188 0.95 20.10 -14.86
CA ASP A 188 1.35 19.59 -16.18
C ASP A 188 0.26 19.79 -17.24
N ASN A 189 -1.01 19.57 -16.89
CA ASN A 189 -2.13 19.83 -17.80
C ASN A 189 -2.41 21.33 -17.97
N LEU A 190 -1.97 22.20 -17.06
CA LEU A 190 -2.03 23.65 -17.28
C LEU A 190 -0.93 24.11 -18.24
N ARG A 191 0.27 23.53 -18.13
CA ARG A 191 1.42 23.82 -19.03
C ARG A 191 1.24 23.20 -20.40
N ARG A 192 0.60 22.03 -20.48
CA ARG A 192 0.33 21.25 -21.69
C ARG A 192 -1.10 20.71 -21.66
N PRO A 193 -2.10 21.55 -21.95
CA PRO A 193 -3.51 21.19 -21.96
C PRO A 193 -3.79 20.04 -22.93
N ARG A 194 -4.74 19.21 -22.53
CA ARG A 194 -5.28 18.17 -23.40
C ARG A 194 -6.08 18.77 -24.56
N PRO A 195 -6.11 18.11 -25.72
CA PRO A 195 -6.99 18.45 -26.83
C PRO A 195 -8.45 18.66 -26.42
N ALA A 196 -9.10 19.67 -27.00
CA ALA A 196 -10.54 19.80 -26.90
C ALA A 196 -11.21 18.53 -27.42
N GLY A 197 -12.17 17.98 -26.67
CA GLY A 197 -12.83 16.73 -27.02
C GLY A 197 -12.04 15.44 -26.75
N ALA A 198 -10.85 15.50 -26.15
CA ALA A 198 -10.08 14.29 -25.82
C ALA A 198 -10.88 13.32 -24.90
N PRO A 199 -10.80 11.99 -25.12
CA PRO A 199 -11.58 11.02 -24.35
C PRO A 199 -11.33 11.09 -22.84
N LEU A 200 -12.39 11.10 -22.02
CA LEU A 200 -12.24 11.12 -20.57
C LEU A 200 -11.74 9.79 -19.97
N LYS A 201 -11.75 8.71 -20.76
CA LYS A 201 -11.38 7.37 -20.34
C LYS A 201 -10.06 6.94 -20.97
N VAL A 202 -9.22 6.28 -20.18
CA VAL A 202 -7.96 5.68 -20.62
C VAL A 202 -8.06 4.17 -20.44
N CYS A 203 -7.73 3.41 -21.47
CA CYS A 203 -7.64 1.95 -21.42
C CYS A 203 -6.28 1.50 -21.97
N SER A 204 -5.55 0.70 -21.17
CA SER A 204 -4.23 0.18 -21.52
C SER A 204 -3.90 -1.05 -20.66
N ILE A 205 -2.78 -1.72 -20.94
CA ILE A 205 -2.27 -2.78 -20.06
C ILE A 205 -2.02 -2.25 -18.64
N ALA A 206 -1.57 -0.99 -18.50
CA ALA A 206 -1.35 -0.38 -17.18
C ALA A 206 -2.65 -0.16 -16.39
N THR A 207 -3.74 0.24 -17.05
CA THR A 207 -5.05 0.38 -16.37
C THR A 207 -5.62 -0.98 -16.01
N PHE A 208 -5.47 -1.98 -16.88
CA PHE A 208 -5.79 -3.37 -16.56
C PHE A 208 -4.99 -3.86 -15.34
N ALA A 209 -3.66 -3.70 -15.36
CA ALA A 209 -2.77 -4.17 -14.31
C ALA A 209 -3.08 -3.52 -12.96
N LEU A 210 -3.32 -2.19 -12.92
CA LEU A 210 -3.71 -1.50 -11.69
C LEU A 210 -5.04 -2.04 -11.14
N LEU A 211 -6.08 -2.13 -11.97
CA LEU A 211 -7.39 -2.59 -11.51
C LEU A 211 -7.32 -4.06 -11.06
N MET A 212 -6.57 -4.92 -11.77
CA MET A 212 -6.33 -6.31 -11.38
C MET A 212 -5.49 -6.47 -10.14
N GLN A 213 -4.48 -5.65 -9.94
CA GLN A 213 -3.73 -5.61 -8.69
C GLN A 213 -4.66 -5.40 -7.49
N ILE A 214 -5.62 -4.48 -7.61
CA ILE A 214 -6.58 -4.18 -6.54
C ILE A 214 -7.50 -5.39 -6.30
N ILE A 215 -8.07 -5.97 -7.37
CA ILE A 215 -8.98 -7.11 -7.26
C ILE A 215 -8.28 -8.35 -6.70
N VAL A 216 -7.03 -8.60 -7.09
CA VAL A 216 -6.20 -9.70 -6.60
C VAL A 216 -5.99 -9.63 -5.09
N VAL A 217 -5.80 -8.44 -4.51
CA VAL A 217 -5.69 -8.28 -3.05
C VAL A 217 -6.90 -8.89 -2.35
N TYR A 218 -8.11 -8.48 -2.74
CA TYR A 218 -9.35 -8.95 -2.11
C TYR A 218 -9.63 -10.42 -2.39
N LEU A 219 -9.44 -10.86 -3.64
CA LEU A 219 -9.62 -12.26 -4.01
C LEU A 219 -8.69 -13.18 -3.20
N CYS A 220 -7.40 -12.86 -3.14
CA CYS A 220 -6.43 -13.66 -2.40
C CYS A 220 -6.69 -13.63 -0.89
N THR A 221 -7.04 -12.47 -0.32
CA THR A 221 -7.40 -12.39 1.11
C THR A 221 -8.65 -13.22 1.41
N GLY A 222 -9.72 -13.10 0.62
CA GLY A 222 -10.94 -13.89 0.81
C GLY A 222 -10.70 -15.39 0.69
N LEU A 223 -9.94 -15.83 -0.32
CA LEU A 223 -9.61 -17.25 -0.51
C LEU A 223 -8.71 -17.81 0.60
N LYS A 224 -7.80 -17.00 1.15
CA LYS A 224 -6.97 -17.41 2.28
C LYS A 224 -7.75 -17.55 3.59
N LYS A 225 -8.94 -16.92 3.70
CA LYS A 225 -9.85 -17.01 4.86
C LYS A 225 -10.82 -18.20 4.81
N VAL A 226 -10.64 -19.16 3.90
CA VAL A 226 -11.46 -20.37 3.85
C VAL A 226 -11.13 -21.25 5.07
N HIS A 227 -11.80 -20.97 6.18
CA HIS A 227 -11.64 -21.64 7.47
C HIS A 227 -12.95 -21.51 8.29
N PRO A 228 -13.37 -22.52 9.09
CA PRO A 228 -14.62 -22.50 9.85
C PRO A 228 -14.87 -21.24 10.67
N PHE A 229 -13.81 -20.61 11.19
CA PHE A 229 -13.89 -19.37 11.98
C PHE A 229 -14.51 -18.18 11.22
N TRP A 230 -14.55 -18.21 9.89
CA TRP A 230 -15.14 -17.16 9.07
C TRP A 230 -16.59 -17.42 8.63
N TYR A 231 -17.07 -18.67 8.70
CA TYR A 231 -18.41 -19.02 8.21
C TYR A 231 -19.19 -19.97 9.12
N SER A 232 -18.67 -21.16 9.44
CA SER A 232 -19.37 -22.15 10.27
C SER A 232 -19.42 -21.72 11.73
N ASP A 233 -18.25 -21.48 12.33
CA ASP A 233 -18.13 -21.02 13.71
C ASP A 233 -18.36 -19.50 13.77
N ALA A 234 -17.88 -18.79 12.75
CA ALA A 234 -18.04 -17.35 12.56
C ALA A 234 -17.61 -16.52 13.80
N ILE A 235 -16.48 -16.89 14.40
CA ILE A 235 -15.83 -16.23 15.54
C ILE A 235 -14.69 -15.28 15.12
N ALA A 236 -14.40 -15.11 13.83
CA ALA A 236 -13.23 -14.36 13.40
C ALA A 236 -13.26 -12.87 13.83
N LEU A 237 -14.37 -12.14 13.71
CA LEU A 237 -14.41 -10.76 14.22
C LEU A 237 -14.30 -10.70 15.75
N TRP A 238 -14.81 -11.70 16.47
CA TRP A 238 -14.62 -11.81 17.91
C TRP A 238 -13.12 -11.88 18.24
N LEU A 239 -12.39 -12.81 17.61
CA LEU A 239 -10.94 -12.93 17.81
C LEU A 239 -10.19 -11.67 17.38
N ALA A 240 -10.50 -11.13 16.19
CA ALA A 240 -9.83 -9.93 15.68
C ALA A 240 -10.02 -8.73 16.60
N LEU A 241 -11.23 -8.54 17.14
CA LEU A 241 -11.53 -7.50 18.10
C LEU A 241 -10.93 -7.79 19.48
N HIS A 242 -10.45 -8.98 19.81
CA HIS A 242 -9.72 -9.27 21.06
C HIS A 242 -8.20 -9.17 20.91
N ILE A 243 -7.72 -8.76 19.73
CA ILE A 243 -6.32 -8.38 19.58
C ILE A 243 -6.21 -6.93 20.07
N ASP A 244 -6.08 -6.78 21.38
CA ASP A 244 -6.06 -5.53 22.13
C ASP A 244 -4.98 -4.56 21.66
N GLN A 245 -3.83 -5.05 21.19
CA GLN A 245 -2.81 -4.17 20.57
C GLN A 245 -3.28 -3.50 19.26
N PHE A 246 -4.38 -3.96 18.64
CA PHE A 246 -4.99 -3.32 17.46
C PHE A 246 -6.30 -2.60 17.77
N THR A 247 -7.06 -3.07 18.74
CA THR A 247 -8.44 -2.64 18.92
C THR A 247 -8.53 -1.19 19.40
N THR A 248 -9.33 -0.37 18.72
CA THR A 248 -9.56 1.03 19.11
C THR A 248 -10.61 1.11 20.23
N ARG A 249 -10.82 2.31 20.81
CA ARG A 249 -11.95 2.53 21.74
C ARG A 249 -13.31 2.21 21.14
N PHE A 250 -13.52 2.53 19.86
CA PHE A 250 -14.75 2.17 19.18
C PHE A 250 -14.82 0.65 18.93
N GLY A 251 -13.70 0.01 18.63
CA GLY A 251 -13.61 -1.46 18.55
C GLY A 251 -13.93 -2.16 19.87
N LEU A 252 -13.46 -1.60 21.00
CA LEU A 252 -13.82 -2.08 22.35
C LEU A 252 -15.33 -1.98 22.59
N TRP A 253 -15.96 -0.88 22.18
CA TRP A 253 -17.41 -0.76 22.27
C TRP A 253 -18.15 -1.79 21.39
N VAL A 254 -17.67 -2.03 20.15
CA VAL A 254 -18.25 -3.05 19.26
C VAL A 254 -18.07 -4.46 19.82
N ARG A 255 -16.97 -4.73 20.52
CA ARG A 255 -16.66 -6.01 21.17
C ARG A 255 -17.74 -6.42 22.19
N GLU A 256 -18.33 -5.44 22.88
CA GLU A 256 -19.39 -5.65 23.88
C GLU A 256 -20.78 -5.88 23.27
N LEU A 257 -20.94 -5.78 21.95
CA LEU A 257 -22.21 -6.08 21.31
C LEU A 257 -22.56 -7.57 21.45
N PRO A 258 -23.86 -7.93 21.42
CA PRO A 258 -24.26 -9.32 21.46
C PRO A 258 -23.54 -10.15 20.38
N PHE A 259 -22.99 -11.30 20.77
CA PHE A 259 -22.13 -12.11 19.89
C PHE A 259 -22.76 -12.45 18.52
N TRP A 260 -24.09 -12.59 18.44
CA TRP A 260 -24.78 -12.84 17.17
C TRP A 260 -24.55 -11.72 16.13
N VAL A 261 -24.35 -10.46 16.58
CA VAL A 261 -24.01 -9.32 15.71
C VAL A 261 -22.64 -9.53 15.09
N LEU A 262 -21.64 -9.87 15.91
CA LEU A 262 -20.28 -10.18 15.46
C LEU A 262 -20.24 -11.40 14.54
N LYS A 263 -21.09 -12.39 14.82
CA LYS A 263 -21.25 -13.59 13.99
C LYS A 263 -21.75 -13.25 12.59
N VAL A 264 -22.83 -12.47 12.49
CA VAL A 264 -23.37 -12.00 11.19
C VAL A 264 -22.34 -11.13 10.46
N ALA A 265 -21.72 -10.18 11.16
CA ALA A 265 -20.68 -9.34 10.58
C ALA A 265 -19.49 -10.14 10.05
N THR A 266 -19.11 -11.24 10.72
CA THR A 266 -18.05 -12.15 10.28
C THR A 266 -18.40 -12.80 8.95
N ILE A 267 -19.60 -13.40 8.86
CA ILE A 267 -20.07 -14.09 7.65
C ILE A 267 -20.20 -13.11 6.47
N VAL A 268 -20.78 -11.94 6.72
CA VAL A 268 -20.94 -10.88 5.71
C VAL A 268 -19.58 -10.41 5.21
N THR A 269 -18.63 -10.14 6.11
CA THR A 269 -17.27 -9.72 5.75
C THR A 269 -16.58 -10.77 4.91
N PHE A 270 -16.65 -12.04 5.29
CA PHE A 270 -16.06 -13.15 4.54
C PHE A 270 -16.59 -13.24 3.11
N TRP A 271 -17.91 -13.32 2.93
CA TRP A 271 -18.50 -13.43 1.58
C TRP A 271 -18.31 -12.16 0.76
N PHE A 272 -18.30 -10.99 1.40
CA PHE A 272 -18.01 -9.73 0.73
C PHE A 272 -16.56 -9.67 0.22
N GLU A 273 -15.57 -10.15 0.98
CA GLU A 273 -14.19 -10.22 0.49
C GLU A 273 -14.05 -11.21 -0.67
N VAL A 274 -14.73 -12.36 -0.61
CA VAL A 274 -14.67 -13.40 -1.66
C VAL A 274 -15.39 -12.99 -2.95
N LEU A 275 -16.53 -12.28 -2.86
CA LEU A 275 -17.42 -12.04 -4.00
C LEU A 275 -17.63 -10.57 -4.35
N GLY A 276 -17.36 -9.63 -3.45
CA GLY A 276 -17.69 -8.21 -3.62
C GLY A 276 -17.01 -7.58 -4.84
N TRP A 277 -15.85 -8.08 -5.23
CA TRP A 277 -15.12 -7.62 -6.41
C TRP A 277 -15.85 -7.95 -7.73
N LEU A 278 -16.75 -8.94 -7.78
CA LEU A 278 -17.53 -9.26 -8.98
C LEU A 278 -18.45 -8.11 -9.40
N LEU A 279 -18.81 -7.23 -8.47
CA LEU A 279 -19.66 -6.06 -8.74
C LEU A 279 -19.06 -5.14 -9.81
N VAL A 280 -17.73 -4.99 -9.89
CA VAL A 280 -17.11 -4.10 -10.90
C VAL A 280 -17.15 -4.68 -12.33
N PHE A 281 -17.48 -5.97 -12.46
CA PHE A 281 -17.56 -6.72 -13.71
C PHE A 281 -18.99 -6.94 -14.20
N VAL A 282 -20.00 -6.36 -13.54
CA VAL A 282 -21.38 -6.46 -14.00
C VAL A 282 -21.54 -5.69 -15.34
N PRO A 283 -21.91 -6.37 -16.44
CA PRO A 283 -21.88 -5.79 -17.79
C PRO A 283 -23.06 -4.83 -18.07
N PHE A 284 -24.15 -4.94 -17.31
CA PHE A 284 -25.32 -4.07 -17.37
C PHE A 284 -25.29 -3.04 -16.24
N LYS A 285 -25.70 -1.80 -16.50
CA LYS A 285 -25.62 -0.69 -15.53
C LYS A 285 -24.25 -0.61 -14.83
N THR A 286 -23.16 -0.85 -15.57
CA THR A 286 -21.80 -0.98 -15.01
C THR A 286 -21.41 0.18 -14.09
N ALA A 287 -21.78 1.43 -14.44
CA ALA A 287 -21.50 2.60 -13.60
C ALA A 287 -22.17 2.50 -12.20
N PHE A 288 -23.41 2.03 -12.14
CA PHE A 288 -24.13 1.86 -10.88
C PHE A 288 -23.43 0.82 -10.00
N PHE A 289 -23.15 -0.38 -10.53
CA PHE A 289 -22.51 -1.43 -9.75
C PHE A 289 -21.08 -1.09 -9.33
N ARG A 290 -20.34 -0.32 -10.14
CA ARG A 290 -19.04 0.24 -9.72
C ARG A 290 -19.16 1.21 -8.56
N ILE A 291 -20.14 2.12 -8.59
CA ILE A 291 -20.37 3.05 -7.48
C ILE A 291 -20.73 2.27 -6.21
N VAL A 292 -21.63 1.28 -6.31
CA VAL A 292 -21.99 0.40 -5.19
C VAL A 292 -20.75 -0.33 -4.66
N ALA A 293 -19.93 -0.93 -5.54
CA ALA A 293 -18.70 -1.60 -5.13
C ALA A 293 -17.75 -0.66 -4.38
N VAL A 294 -17.48 0.53 -4.94
CA VAL A 294 -16.60 1.53 -4.30
C VAL A 294 -17.14 1.93 -2.93
N ILE A 295 -18.45 2.20 -2.80
CA ILE A 295 -19.07 2.55 -1.52
C ILE A 295 -18.90 1.41 -0.50
N LEU A 296 -19.17 0.17 -0.89
CA LEU A 296 -19.08 -0.99 0.01
C LEU A 296 -17.63 -1.27 0.45
N PHE A 297 -16.65 -1.19 -0.46
CA PHE A 297 -15.25 -1.39 -0.11
C PHE A 297 -14.66 -0.23 0.70
N ILE A 298 -15.09 1.01 0.45
CA ILE A 298 -14.75 2.15 1.32
C ILE A 298 -15.39 1.95 2.70
N ALA A 299 -16.66 1.56 2.78
CA ALA A 299 -17.34 1.31 4.04
C ALA A 299 -16.67 0.19 4.85
N LEU A 300 -16.25 -0.91 4.19
CA LEU A 300 -15.44 -1.96 4.81
C LEU A 300 -14.17 -1.38 5.44
N HIS A 301 -13.41 -0.56 4.69
CA HIS A 301 -12.15 -0.01 5.18
C HIS A 301 -12.30 1.07 6.24
N VAL A 302 -13.35 1.89 6.15
CA VAL A 302 -13.73 2.83 7.21
C VAL A 302 -14.07 2.05 8.48
N GLY A 303 -14.88 1.01 8.39
CA GLY A 303 -15.22 0.13 9.51
C GLY A 303 -13.99 -0.53 10.14
N ILE A 304 -13.10 -1.10 9.33
CA ILE A 304 -11.83 -1.66 9.81
C ILE A 304 -11.03 -0.58 10.56
N SER A 305 -10.81 0.59 9.94
CA SER A 305 -9.99 1.66 10.55
C SER A 305 -10.62 2.25 11.81
N SER A 306 -11.95 2.26 11.92
CA SER A 306 -12.64 2.74 13.11
C SER A 306 -12.56 1.74 14.25
N MET A 307 -12.52 0.43 13.98
CA MET A 307 -12.49 -0.62 15.01
C MET A 307 -11.07 -1.09 15.36
N MET A 308 -10.15 -1.07 14.39
CA MET A 308 -8.78 -1.55 14.54
C MET A 308 -7.79 -0.56 13.95
N ASN A 309 -6.77 -0.19 14.73
CA ASN A 309 -5.65 0.58 14.25
C ASN A 309 -4.77 -0.31 13.39
N VAL A 310 -4.95 -0.32 12.06
CA VAL A 310 -4.13 -1.09 11.10
C VAL A 310 -3.13 -0.22 10.33
N GLY A 311 -2.87 1.00 10.83
CA GLY A 311 -2.02 1.99 10.16
C GLY A 311 -2.60 2.45 8.83
N LEU A 312 -1.75 2.65 7.82
CA LEU A 312 -2.15 3.21 6.53
C LEU A 312 -2.87 2.22 5.60
N PHE A 313 -3.01 0.95 5.98
CA PHE A 313 -3.61 -0.08 5.12
C PHE A 313 -4.99 0.30 4.58
N SER A 314 -5.90 0.73 5.46
CA SER A 314 -7.26 1.11 5.07
C SER A 314 -7.27 2.34 4.16
N ALA A 315 -6.43 3.34 4.44
CA ALA A 315 -6.32 4.55 3.63
C ALA A 315 -5.76 4.24 2.23
N THR A 316 -4.73 3.37 2.14
CA THR A 316 -4.19 2.86 0.87
C THR A 316 -5.26 2.16 0.05
N CYS A 317 -6.06 1.29 0.67
CA CYS A 317 -7.15 0.62 -0.03
C CYS A 317 -8.24 1.60 -0.50
N ILE A 318 -8.63 2.57 0.32
CA ILE A 318 -9.61 3.61 -0.07
C ILE A 318 -9.11 4.39 -1.29
N VAL A 319 -7.85 4.83 -1.29
CA VAL A 319 -7.23 5.51 -2.43
C VAL A 319 -7.24 4.60 -3.67
N ALA A 320 -6.91 3.32 -3.52
CA ALA A 320 -6.97 2.36 -4.60
C ALA A 320 -8.37 2.26 -5.22
N TRP A 321 -9.43 2.15 -4.41
CA TRP A 321 -10.81 2.04 -4.92
C TRP A 321 -11.30 3.29 -5.64
N MET A 322 -10.70 4.47 -5.43
CA MET A 322 -11.04 5.67 -6.19
C MET A 322 -10.87 5.49 -7.70
N THR A 323 -9.99 4.58 -8.14
CA THR A 323 -9.74 4.30 -9.57
C THR A 323 -10.93 3.64 -10.27
N PHE A 324 -11.86 3.05 -9.51
CA PHE A 324 -13.08 2.43 -10.05
C PHE A 324 -14.24 3.41 -10.21
N LEU A 325 -14.13 4.64 -9.69
CA LEU A 325 -15.18 5.66 -9.80
C LEU A 325 -15.46 6.02 -11.27
N PRO A 326 -16.67 5.78 -11.78
CA PRO A 326 -16.97 5.92 -13.20
C PRO A 326 -17.26 7.38 -13.58
N THR A 327 -17.27 7.67 -14.88
CA THR A 327 -17.50 9.01 -15.45
C THR A 327 -18.80 9.65 -14.94
N GLU A 328 -19.84 8.85 -14.72
CA GLU A 328 -21.16 9.26 -14.24
C GLU A 328 -21.08 9.88 -12.83
N PHE A 329 -20.28 9.29 -11.94
CA PHE A 329 -20.03 9.84 -10.60
C PHE A 329 -19.39 11.22 -10.70
N TRP A 330 -18.34 11.34 -11.52
CA TRP A 330 -17.63 12.61 -11.68
C TRP A 330 -18.48 13.69 -12.36
N ASN A 331 -19.35 13.29 -13.30
CA ASN A 331 -20.31 14.20 -13.92
C ASN A 331 -21.34 14.70 -12.89
N TRP A 332 -21.87 13.81 -12.06
CA TRP A 332 -22.75 14.19 -10.95
C TRP A 332 -22.05 15.14 -9.97
N LEU A 333 -20.83 14.82 -9.55
CA LEU A 333 -20.04 15.67 -8.64
C LEU A 333 -19.79 17.06 -9.22
N SER A 334 -19.48 17.15 -10.52
CA SER A 334 -19.26 18.44 -11.20
C SER A 334 -20.51 19.34 -11.28
N ARG A 335 -21.71 18.75 -11.17
CA ARG A 335 -22.97 19.50 -11.11
C ARG A 335 -23.25 20.06 -9.71
N LEU A 336 -22.84 19.34 -8.67
CA LEU A 336 -23.04 19.73 -7.27
C LEU A 336 -22.00 20.76 -6.79
N ALA A 337 -20.77 20.65 -7.27
CA ALA A 337 -19.71 21.59 -7.00
C ALA A 337 -19.28 22.28 -8.31
N PRO A 338 -20.11 23.17 -8.91
CA PRO A 338 -19.70 23.95 -10.06
C PRO A 338 -18.51 24.81 -9.60
N SER A 339 -17.32 24.39 -10.02
CA SER A 339 -16.00 24.84 -9.61
C SER A 339 -15.66 26.26 -10.07
N ARG A 340 -16.62 27.19 -10.00
CA ARG A 340 -16.46 28.57 -10.50
C ARG A 340 -15.76 29.48 -9.50
N TRP A 341 -15.69 29.14 -8.20
CA TRP A 341 -15.12 30.04 -7.19
C TRP A 341 -13.81 29.56 -6.55
N LEU A 342 -13.71 28.31 -6.06
CA LEU A 342 -12.48 27.81 -5.41
C LEU A 342 -11.36 27.45 -6.41
N VAL A 343 -11.70 26.86 -7.56
CA VAL A 343 -10.71 26.45 -8.56
C VAL A 343 -10.18 27.64 -9.36
N GLY A 344 -10.99 28.69 -9.57
CA GLY A 344 -10.56 29.91 -10.27
C GLY A 344 -9.47 30.69 -9.55
N THR A 345 -9.61 30.87 -8.23
CA THR A 345 -8.66 31.65 -7.41
C THR A 345 -7.32 30.92 -7.25
N VAL A 346 -7.35 29.62 -6.94
CA VAL A 346 -6.13 28.80 -6.81
C VAL A 346 -5.44 28.64 -8.17
N ARG A 347 -6.20 28.37 -9.25
CA ARG A 347 -5.65 28.30 -10.61
C ARG A 347 -5.03 29.62 -11.04
N GLY A 348 -5.69 30.76 -10.77
CA GLY A 348 -5.18 32.09 -11.06
C GLY A 348 -3.90 32.41 -10.27
N ALA A 349 -3.86 32.09 -8.98
CA ALA A 349 -2.69 32.26 -8.14
C ALA A 349 -1.51 31.37 -8.59
N VAL A 350 -1.77 30.11 -8.95
CA VAL A 350 -0.74 29.16 -9.44
C VAL A 350 -0.19 29.61 -10.80
N VAL A 351 -1.05 29.98 -11.75
CA VAL A 351 -0.65 30.48 -13.08
C VAL A 351 0.21 31.75 -12.95
N ARG A 352 -0.19 32.69 -12.07
CA ARG A 352 0.54 33.94 -11.84
C ARG A 352 1.88 33.71 -11.15
N THR A 353 1.93 32.86 -10.13
CA THR A 353 3.14 32.59 -9.34
C THR A 353 4.16 31.80 -10.15
N LEU A 354 3.72 30.80 -10.91
CA LEU A 354 4.60 29.96 -11.72
C LEU A 354 4.89 30.55 -13.11
N ARG A 355 4.36 31.75 -13.43
CA ARG A 355 4.47 32.40 -14.75
C ARG A 355 4.18 31.43 -15.90
N ILE A 356 3.16 30.60 -15.74
CA ILE A 356 2.77 29.62 -16.75
C ILE A 356 1.99 30.37 -17.82
N GLU A 357 2.55 30.51 -19.03
CA GLU A 357 1.74 30.84 -20.19
C GLU A 357 0.84 29.62 -20.48
N PRO A 358 -0.50 29.75 -20.38
CA PRO A 358 -1.38 28.65 -20.74
C PRO A 358 -1.13 28.31 -22.20
N ALA A 359 -0.89 27.03 -22.51
CA ALA A 359 -0.65 26.66 -23.90
C ALA A 359 -1.87 27.05 -24.76
N ALA A 360 -1.61 27.46 -26.00
CA ALA A 360 -2.64 27.80 -26.97
C ALA A 360 -3.68 26.68 -27.07
N GLU A 361 -4.94 27.05 -27.31
CA GLU A 361 -5.97 26.03 -27.53
C GLU A 361 -5.54 25.12 -28.68
N PRO A 362 -5.64 23.80 -28.49
CA PRO A 362 -5.21 22.83 -29.48
C PRO A 362 -6.01 23.04 -30.77
N ALA A 363 -5.29 23.23 -31.88
CA ALA A 363 -5.91 23.38 -33.19
C ALA A 363 -6.74 22.15 -33.55
N ASP A 364 -7.91 22.37 -34.16
CA ASP A 364 -8.76 21.31 -34.68
C ASP A 364 -7.96 20.38 -35.60
N GLY A 365 -7.95 19.08 -35.29
CA GLY A 365 -7.31 18.05 -36.13
C GLY A 365 -5.94 17.55 -35.66
N VAL A 366 -5.45 17.95 -34.48
CA VAL A 366 -4.29 17.25 -33.87
C VAL A 366 -4.78 15.93 -33.26
N ASP A 367 -4.32 14.81 -33.83
CA ASP A 367 -4.62 13.48 -33.34
C ASP A 367 -4.35 13.37 -31.82
N PRO A 368 -5.25 12.72 -31.07
CA PRO A 368 -5.10 12.59 -29.63
C PRO A 368 -3.73 11.98 -29.32
N ILE A 369 -3.06 12.48 -28.28
CA ILE A 369 -1.93 11.78 -27.66
C ILE A 369 -2.49 10.50 -27.01
N THR A 370 -2.80 9.52 -27.84
CA THR A 370 -2.45 8.15 -27.53
C THR A 370 -0.94 8.17 -27.60
N ARG A 371 -0.26 8.16 -26.45
CA ARG A 371 1.15 7.80 -26.49
C ARG A 371 1.13 6.34 -26.97
N PRO A 372 1.56 6.00 -28.19
CA PRO A 372 1.66 4.60 -28.56
C PRO A 372 2.60 4.00 -27.52
N THR A 373 2.08 3.11 -26.67
CA THR A 373 2.90 2.41 -25.71
C THR A 373 3.92 1.63 -26.53
N PRO A 374 5.23 1.95 -26.41
CA PRO A 374 6.24 1.25 -27.17
C PRO A 374 6.10 -0.25 -26.95
N MET A 375 6.40 -1.05 -27.96
CA MET A 375 6.25 -2.49 -27.88
C MET A 375 6.99 -3.07 -26.67
N THR A 376 8.15 -2.52 -26.33
CA THR A 376 8.92 -2.85 -25.12
C THR A 376 8.15 -2.61 -23.83
N GLU A 377 7.46 -1.48 -23.69
CA GLU A 377 6.63 -1.17 -22.51
C GLU A 377 5.49 -2.19 -22.35
N ARG A 378 4.88 -2.62 -23.47
CA ARG A 378 3.83 -3.66 -23.44
C ARG A 378 4.36 -5.01 -22.97
N TRP A 379 5.52 -5.43 -23.47
CA TRP A 379 6.17 -6.68 -23.03
C TRP A 379 6.57 -6.64 -21.57
N VAL A 380 7.15 -5.53 -21.11
CA VAL A 380 7.50 -5.33 -19.70
C VAL A 380 6.26 -5.41 -18.82
N LEU A 381 5.19 -4.68 -19.15
CA LEU A 381 3.95 -4.72 -18.39
C LEU A 381 3.31 -6.11 -18.39
N GLY A 382 3.30 -6.80 -19.53
CA GLY A 382 2.80 -8.17 -19.64
C GLY A 382 3.59 -9.14 -18.75
N ALA A 383 4.93 -9.04 -18.76
CA ALA A 383 5.79 -9.85 -17.91
C ALA A 383 5.55 -9.57 -16.41
N VAL A 384 5.39 -8.30 -16.01
CA VAL A 384 5.09 -7.96 -14.62
C VAL A 384 3.70 -8.46 -14.21
N VAL A 385 2.69 -8.36 -15.08
CA VAL A 385 1.36 -8.94 -14.81
C VAL A 385 1.44 -10.45 -14.58
N LEU A 386 2.20 -11.17 -15.41
CA LEU A 386 2.42 -12.61 -15.23
C LEU A 386 3.18 -12.92 -13.94
N LEU A 387 4.17 -12.09 -13.59
CA LEU A 387 4.90 -12.19 -12.33
C LEU A 387 3.97 -12.00 -11.12
N VAL A 388 3.07 -11.02 -11.16
CA VAL A 388 2.06 -10.79 -10.11
C VAL A 388 1.14 -12.00 -9.97
N ALA A 389 0.67 -12.56 -11.08
CA ALA A 389 -0.17 -13.75 -11.07
C ALA A 389 0.58 -14.97 -10.48
N TRP A 390 1.84 -15.18 -10.90
CA TRP A 390 2.69 -16.23 -10.37
C TRP A 390 2.91 -16.06 -8.86
N TYR A 391 3.35 -14.88 -8.40
CA TYR A 391 3.63 -14.65 -6.99
C TYR A 391 2.42 -14.95 -6.11
N ASN A 392 1.24 -14.44 -6.50
CA ASN A 392 0.01 -14.68 -5.74
C ASN A 392 -0.40 -16.16 -5.73
N LEU A 393 -0.24 -16.87 -6.86
CA LEU A 393 -0.50 -18.30 -6.91
C LEU A 393 0.44 -19.06 -5.97
N ALA A 394 1.75 -18.77 -6.02
CA ALA A 394 2.76 -19.37 -5.15
C ALA A 394 2.60 -19.00 -3.66
N GLY A 395 1.81 -17.95 -3.36
CA GLY A 395 1.50 -17.52 -1.99
C GLY A 395 0.51 -18.43 -1.26
N PHE A 396 -0.14 -19.38 -1.92
CA PHE A 396 -1.01 -20.37 -1.26
C PHE A 396 -0.19 -21.59 -0.83
N GLU A 397 -0.45 -22.14 0.36
CA GLU A 397 0.27 -23.31 0.90
C GLU A 397 0.31 -24.48 -0.09
N ARG A 398 -0.81 -24.75 -0.76
CA ARG A 398 -0.91 -25.81 -1.80
C ARG A 398 0.08 -25.63 -2.96
N PHE A 399 0.46 -24.40 -3.25
CA PHE A 399 1.30 -24.02 -4.39
C PHE A 399 2.66 -23.46 -3.97
N GLU A 400 3.06 -23.65 -2.70
CA GLU A 400 4.32 -23.13 -2.15
C GLU A 400 5.56 -23.61 -2.92
N HIS A 401 5.48 -24.80 -3.55
CA HIS A 401 6.52 -25.35 -4.42
C HIS A 401 6.78 -24.52 -5.68
N LEU A 402 5.90 -23.58 -6.04
CA LEU A 402 6.04 -22.66 -7.18
C LEU A 402 6.73 -21.35 -6.79
N LYS A 403 7.39 -21.25 -5.63
CA LYS A 403 8.15 -20.05 -5.23
C LYS A 403 9.13 -19.59 -6.32
N LEU A 404 9.25 -18.28 -6.48
CA LEU A 404 10.08 -17.69 -7.53
C LEU A 404 11.57 -18.09 -7.36
N PRO A 405 12.22 -18.59 -8.43
CA PRO A 405 13.61 -19.03 -8.36
C PRO A 405 14.59 -17.85 -8.36
N GLY A 406 15.72 -18.03 -7.66
CA GLY A 406 16.94 -17.21 -7.67
C GLY A 406 16.76 -15.74 -8.08
N LEU A 407 17.31 -15.40 -9.25
CA LEU A 407 17.35 -14.03 -9.80
C LEU A 407 15.96 -13.38 -9.93
N ILE A 408 14.92 -14.12 -10.31
CA ILE A 408 13.56 -13.57 -10.44
C ILE A 408 13.05 -13.16 -9.06
N GLY A 409 13.29 -13.97 -8.03
CA GLY A 409 12.97 -13.63 -6.65
C GLY A 409 13.74 -12.39 -6.15
N GLU A 410 15.02 -12.27 -6.48
CA GLU A 410 15.85 -11.11 -6.11
C GLU A 410 15.39 -9.81 -6.79
N VAL A 411 15.11 -9.84 -8.09
CA VAL A 411 14.58 -8.69 -8.83
C VAL A 411 13.19 -8.29 -8.32
N THR A 412 12.35 -9.27 -7.99
CA THR A 412 11.02 -9.02 -7.40
C THR A 412 11.15 -8.31 -6.04
N ARG A 413 12.08 -8.76 -5.19
CA ARG A 413 12.42 -8.11 -3.92
C ARG A 413 12.97 -6.70 -4.12
N ALA A 414 13.87 -6.53 -5.09
CA ALA A 414 14.49 -5.25 -5.45
C ALA A 414 13.46 -4.19 -5.80
N LEU A 415 12.51 -4.57 -6.66
CA LEU A 415 11.47 -3.69 -7.17
C LEU A 415 10.28 -3.56 -6.20
N ARG A 416 10.34 -4.23 -5.04
CA ARG A 416 9.28 -4.29 -4.04
C ARG A 416 7.94 -4.78 -4.64
N LEU A 417 8.03 -5.79 -5.51
CA LEU A 417 6.90 -6.41 -6.19
C LEU A 417 6.39 -7.69 -5.49
N GLU A 418 6.89 -7.98 -4.29
CA GLU A 418 6.46 -9.12 -3.46
C GLU A 418 4.99 -8.99 -3.03
N GLN A 419 4.25 -10.09 -3.04
CA GLN A 419 2.80 -10.09 -2.75
C GLN A 419 2.37 -11.23 -1.85
N ASP A 420 1.92 -10.91 -0.64
CA ASP A 420 1.22 -11.89 0.21
C ASP A 420 0.08 -11.20 0.94
N TRP A 421 -1.14 -11.69 0.68
CA TRP A 421 -2.39 -11.04 1.09
C TRP A 421 -3.13 -11.87 2.14
N ALA A 422 -2.43 -12.30 3.19
CA ALA A 422 -2.97 -13.20 4.21
C ALA A 422 -3.70 -12.51 5.38
N MET A 423 -4.04 -11.21 5.32
CA MET A 423 -4.55 -10.43 6.46
C MET A 423 -5.56 -11.19 7.34
N PHE A 424 -5.21 -11.47 8.60
CA PHE A 424 -6.02 -12.26 9.55
C PHE A 424 -6.43 -13.66 9.04
N SER A 425 -5.59 -14.30 8.23
CA SER A 425 -5.85 -15.59 7.60
C SER A 425 -4.85 -16.67 8.05
N PRO A 426 -5.22 -17.96 8.02
CA PRO A 426 -6.56 -18.49 7.72
C PRO A 426 -7.60 -18.14 8.79
N HIS A 427 -7.13 -17.80 9.99
CA HIS A 427 -7.92 -17.20 11.06
C HIS A 427 -7.12 -16.07 11.71
N PRO A 428 -7.79 -15.11 12.38
CA PRO A 428 -7.12 -14.12 13.20
C PRO A 428 -6.23 -14.78 14.26
N PRO A 429 -5.11 -14.15 14.65
CA PRO A 429 -4.34 -14.57 15.81
C PRO A 429 -5.22 -14.60 17.06
N ALA A 430 -5.09 -15.67 17.84
CA ALA A 430 -5.74 -15.82 19.15
C ALA A 430 -4.83 -15.38 20.31
N HIS A 431 -3.70 -14.72 20.01
CA HIS A 431 -2.72 -14.31 21.00
C HIS A 431 -2.21 -12.91 20.72
N ASP A 432 -2.06 -12.12 21.77
CA ASP A 432 -1.43 -10.81 21.76
C ASP A 432 -0.88 -10.47 23.15
N GLY A 433 -0.62 -9.19 23.45
CA GLY A 433 -0.28 -8.75 24.80
C GLY A 433 0.57 -7.49 24.85
N TRP A 434 1.38 -7.33 25.90
CA TRP A 434 2.14 -6.11 26.20
C TRP A 434 3.54 -6.41 26.73
N TYR A 435 4.40 -5.39 26.70
CA TYR A 435 5.79 -5.49 27.14
C TYR A 435 5.99 -4.87 28.52
N VAL A 436 6.92 -5.44 29.28
CA VAL A 436 7.48 -4.85 30.51
C VAL A 436 8.99 -5.07 30.45
N VAL A 437 9.78 -4.01 30.63
CA VAL A 437 11.25 -4.04 30.48
C VAL A 437 11.91 -3.58 31.78
N PRO A 438 11.87 -4.41 32.86
CA PRO A 438 12.45 -4.03 34.13
C PRO A 438 13.98 -3.89 34.01
N ALA A 439 14.50 -2.84 34.61
CA ALA A 439 15.92 -2.61 34.78
C ALA A 439 16.25 -2.25 36.22
N THR A 440 17.36 -2.80 36.72
CA THR A 440 17.98 -2.38 37.98
C THR A 440 19.10 -1.41 37.66
N LEU A 441 19.10 -0.25 38.29
CA LEU A 441 20.11 0.79 38.11
C LEU A 441 21.32 0.57 39.03
N VAL A 442 22.40 1.29 38.80
CA VAL A 442 23.63 1.22 39.62
C VAL A 442 23.36 1.58 41.09
N ASP A 443 22.49 2.56 41.36
CA ASP A 443 22.05 2.93 42.71
C ASP A 443 21.06 1.95 43.37
N GLY A 444 20.70 0.87 42.67
CA GLY A 444 19.78 -0.17 43.14
C GLY A 444 18.29 0.11 42.92
N SER A 445 17.92 1.29 42.43
CA SER A 445 16.52 1.57 42.07
C SER A 445 16.08 0.78 40.83
N GLN A 446 14.77 0.53 40.70
CA GLN A 446 14.18 -0.20 39.58
C GLN A 446 13.28 0.70 38.74
N VAL A 447 13.34 0.50 37.42
CA VAL A 447 12.54 1.24 36.43
C VAL A 447 12.04 0.30 35.34
N ASP A 448 10.94 0.66 34.67
CA ASP A 448 10.52 0.03 33.41
C ASP A 448 11.02 0.85 32.22
N LEU A 449 11.98 0.30 31.46
CA LEU A 449 12.56 0.95 30.30
C LEU A 449 11.60 1.02 29.10
N TYR A 450 10.46 0.32 29.14
CA TYR A 450 9.46 0.41 28.07
C TYR A 450 8.90 1.82 27.91
N GLY A 451 8.95 2.64 28.96
CA GLY A 451 8.67 4.09 28.93
C GLY A 451 9.44 4.85 27.84
N LEU A 452 10.63 4.37 27.42
CA LEU A 452 11.41 4.97 26.32
C LEU A 452 10.82 4.73 24.93
N VAL A 453 9.95 3.72 24.81
CA VAL A 453 9.24 3.36 23.59
C VAL A 453 7.88 4.02 23.57
N ASP A 454 7.06 3.79 24.59
CA ASP A 454 5.67 4.24 24.60
C ASP A 454 5.46 5.70 25.05
N GLY A 455 6.51 6.32 25.61
CA GLY A 455 6.45 7.67 26.17
C GLY A 455 5.71 7.74 27.50
N GLY A 456 5.48 6.61 28.15
CA GLY A 456 4.78 6.46 29.42
C GLY A 456 5.67 6.66 30.65
N SER A 457 5.20 6.15 31.79
CA SER A 457 5.93 6.17 33.07
C SER A 457 7.13 5.21 33.03
N PHE A 458 8.16 5.53 33.80
CA PHE A 458 9.27 4.60 34.11
C PHE A 458 9.03 3.80 35.39
N GLU A 459 7.86 3.95 36.02
CA GLU A 459 7.47 3.16 37.19
C GLU A 459 7.28 1.69 36.80
N LEU A 460 7.95 0.79 37.52
CA LEU A 460 7.83 -0.64 37.26
C LEU A 460 6.51 -1.17 37.80
N THR A 461 5.61 -1.55 36.89
CA THR A 461 4.38 -2.28 37.20
C THR A 461 4.31 -3.58 36.40
N TRP A 462 3.67 -4.58 36.99
CA TRP A 462 3.40 -5.87 36.36
C TRP A 462 1.92 -6.03 36.00
N ASP A 463 1.10 -5.02 36.29
CA ASP A 463 -0.33 -5.04 36.04
C ASP A 463 -0.63 -4.89 34.54
N ARG A 464 -1.73 -5.52 34.11
CA ARG A 464 -2.23 -5.39 32.75
C ARG A 464 -2.66 -3.94 32.48
N PRO A 465 -2.18 -3.29 31.41
CA PRO A 465 -2.68 -1.97 31.02
C PRO A 465 -4.19 -2.00 30.77
N ALA A 466 -4.91 -0.99 31.26
CA ALA A 466 -6.35 -0.86 31.03
C ALA A 466 -6.70 -0.74 29.53
N TYR A 467 -5.78 -0.21 28.73
CA TYR A 467 -5.92 -0.12 27.28
C TYR A 467 -4.56 -0.33 26.62
N ILE A 468 -4.38 -1.47 25.94
CA ILE A 468 -3.08 -1.93 25.41
C ILE A 468 -2.69 -1.23 24.12
N MET A 469 -3.62 -0.98 23.18
CA MET A 469 -3.32 -0.34 21.89
C MET A 469 -2.34 0.87 21.95
N PRO A 470 -2.49 1.86 22.85
CA PRO A 470 -1.58 3.01 22.91
C PRO A 470 -0.18 2.71 23.45
N THR A 471 0.04 1.57 24.12
CA THR A 471 1.39 1.14 24.54
C THR A 471 2.27 0.79 23.32
N PHE A 472 1.68 0.75 22.13
CA PHE A 472 2.37 0.68 20.85
C PHE A 472 2.17 1.99 20.06
N PRO A 473 3.08 2.97 20.17
CA PRO A 473 2.83 4.34 19.70
C PRO A 473 2.52 4.48 18.21
N THR A 474 3.08 3.57 17.41
CA THR A 474 2.82 3.51 15.98
C THR A 474 2.66 2.08 15.52
N GLN A 475 1.99 1.91 14.39
CA GLN A 475 1.90 0.63 13.70
C GLN A 475 3.28 0.06 13.33
N ARG A 476 4.32 0.91 13.21
CA ARG A 476 5.72 0.48 12.97
C ARG A 476 6.33 -0.16 14.20
N TRP A 477 6.23 0.51 15.35
CA TRP A 477 6.64 -0.05 16.64
C TRP A 477 5.92 -1.36 16.93
N ARG A 478 4.60 -1.38 16.77
CA ARG A 478 3.82 -2.61 16.94
C ARG A 478 4.27 -3.72 16.01
N LYS A 479 4.55 -3.43 14.73
CA LYS A 479 4.98 -4.44 13.77
C LYS A 479 6.39 -4.97 14.11
N TYR A 480 7.31 -4.09 14.48
CA TYR A 480 8.64 -4.47 14.95
C TYR A 480 8.55 -5.38 16.18
N LEU A 481 7.84 -4.95 17.22
CA LEU A 481 7.69 -5.69 18.47
C LEU A 481 7.00 -7.05 18.27
N ASN A 482 5.95 -7.11 17.44
CA ASN A 482 5.36 -8.41 17.10
C ASN A 482 6.34 -9.33 16.37
N ASN A 483 7.17 -8.80 15.47
CA ASN A 483 8.09 -9.63 14.69
C ASN A 483 9.24 -10.17 15.54
N ILE A 484 9.82 -9.38 16.46
CA ILE A 484 10.88 -9.85 17.36
C ILE A 484 10.38 -10.90 18.36
N TRP A 485 9.08 -10.90 18.66
CA TRP A 485 8.43 -11.89 19.50
C TRP A 485 8.04 -13.17 18.74
N LEU A 486 7.37 -13.05 17.59
CA LEU A 486 6.77 -14.19 16.88
C LEU A 486 7.75 -14.97 16.01
N GLU A 487 8.81 -14.33 15.50
CA GLU A 487 9.71 -14.98 14.54
C GLU A 487 11.00 -15.46 15.20
N HIS A 488 11.14 -16.78 15.36
CA HIS A 488 12.35 -17.42 15.92
C HIS A 488 13.65 -17.00 15.20
N LYS A 489 13.58 -16.63 13.92
CA LYS A 489 14.75 -16.14 13.13
C LYS A 489 15.11 -14.68 13.43
N GLN A 490 14.23 -13.94 14.08
CA GLN A 490 14.38 -12.52 14.43
C GLN A 490 14.88 -12.29 15.85
N ARG A 491 15.20 -13.35 16.61
CA ARG A 491 15.78 -13.35 17.97
C ARG A 491 16.91 -12.32 18.18
N LYS A 492 17.79 -12.17 17.18
CA LYS A 492 18.93 -11.23 17.22
C LYS A 492 18.51 -9.75 17.22
N TYR A 493 17.32 -9.43 16.68
CA TYR A 493 16.78 -8.07 16.74
C TYR A 493 16.32 -7.70 18.16
N THR A 494 15.99 -8.66 19.02
CA THR A 494 15.64 -8.40 20.42
C THR A 494 16.87 -7.93 21.22
N GLU A 495 18.04 -8.51 20.98
CA GLU A 495 19.31 -8.04 21.56
C GLU A 495 19.61 -6.60 21.14
N HIS A 496 19.44 -6.28 19.84
CA HIS A 496 19.60 -4.90 19.35
C HIS A 496 18.55 -3.94 19.93
N PHE A 497 17.32 -4.40 20.15
CA PHE A 497 16.30 -3.61 20.85
C PHE A 497 16.71 -3.31 22.29
N GLY A 498 17.16 -4.32 23.05
CA GLY A 498 17.64 -4.13 24.42
C GLY A 498 18.86 -3.21 24.49
N ASN A 499 19.84 -3.39 23.58
CA ASN A 499 21.00 -2.50 23.47
C ASN A 499 20.59 -1.06 23.17
N TYR A 500 19.62 -0.84 22.28
CA TYR A 500 19.08 0.50 22.00
C TYR A 500 18.47 1.14 23.26
N LEU A 501 17.62 0.41 24.00
CA LEU A 501 17.03 0.92 25.24
C LEU A 501 18.11 1.28 26.27
N ARG A 502 19.09 0.38 26.44
CA ARG A 502 20.21 0.59 27.38
C ARG A 502 21.03 1.83 27.01
N ASN A 503 21.47 1.91 25.76
CA ASN A 503 22.31 3.00 25.29
C ASN A 503 21.55 4.34 25.39
N LYS A 504 20.26 4.34 25.03
CA LYS A 504 19.41 5.53 25.12
C LYS A 504 19.24 5.98 26.57
N TRP A 505 18.88 5.07 27.47
CA TRP A 505 18.77 5.38 28.90
C TRP A 505 20.08 5.93 29.47
N ASN A 506 21.20 5.23 29.25
CA ASN A 506 22.50 5.62 29.80
C ASN A 506 22.99 6.95 29.22
N SER A 507 22.63 7.31 27.99
CA SER A 507 22.97 8.61 27.40
C SER A 507 22.21 9.79 28.02
N LEU A 508 21.05 9.52 28.64
CA LEU A 508 20.18 10.52 29.25
C LEU A 508 20.37 10.64 30.77
N ASN A 509 21.14 9.73 31.37
CA ASN A 509 21.23 9.58 32.82
C ASN A 509 22.70 9.59 33.31
N PRO A 510 22.97 10.14 34.51
CA PRO A 510 24.30 10.12 35.11
C PRO A 510 24.74 8.69 35.50
N PRO A 511 26.04 8.44 35.72
CA PRO A 511 26.60 7.10 35.98
C PRO A 511 25.86 6.29 37.07
N GLU A 512 25.49 6.92 38.19
CA GLU A 512 24.74 6.31 39.29
C GLU A 512 23.32 5.85 38.93
N LYS A 513 22.74 6.41 37.86
CA LYS A 513 21.42 6.05 37.32
C LYS A 513 21.51 5.21 36.05
N GLN A 514 22.71 4.75 35.66
CA GLN A 514 22.86 3.86 34.52
C GLN A 514 22.39 2.44 34.84
N ILE A 515 22.08 1.68 33.79
CA ILE A 515 21.55 0.32 33.89
C ILE A 515 22.66 -0.64 34.33
N LYS A 516 22.39 -1.37 35.41
CA LYS A 516 23.24 -2.45 35.93
C LYS A 516 22.81 -3.82 35.39
N SER A 517 21.51 -4.06 35.32
CA SER A 517 20.92 -5.25 34.69
C SER A 517 19.53 -4.91 34.14
N MET A 518 19.06 -5.67 33.14
CA MET A 518 17.73 -5.51 32.59
C MET A 518 17.19 -6.81 31.99
N ALA A 519 15.88 -6.92 31.92
CA ALA A 519 15.21 -8.01 31.23
C ALA A 519 14.10 -7.46 30.32
N ILE A 520 13.73 -8.24 29.30
CA ILE A 520 12.63 -7.93 28.39
C ILE A 520 11.59 -9.03 28.56
N TYR A 521 10.40 -8.66 29.07
CA TYR A 521 9.26 -9.56 29.18
C TYR A 521 8.18 -9.21 28.16
N MET A 522 7.55 -10.24 27.61
CA MET A 522 6.28 -10.16 26.91
C MET A 522 5.23 -10.86 27.75
N PHE A 523 4.20 -10.13 28.18
CA PHE A 523 2.99 -10.72 28.70
C PHE A 523 2.14 -11.15 27.53
N VAL A 524 1.76 -12.42 27.50
CA VAL A 524 0.95 -13.01 26.43
C VAL A 524 -0.44 -13.28 26.97
N GLU A 525 -1.42 -12.74 26.27
CA GLU A 525 -2.83 -13.04 26.45
C GLU A 525 -3.26 -13.99 25.32
N TYR A 526 -3.93 -15.09 25.67
CA TYR A 526 -4.53 -16.01 24.72
C TYR A 526 -6.05 -15.92 24.81
N THR A 527 -6.67 -15.42 23.75
CA THR A 527 -8.12 -15.29 23.61
C THR A 527 -8.73 -16.59 23.09
N HIS A 528 -9.78 -17.05 23.77
CA HIS A 528 -10.55 -18.22 23.38
C HIS A 528 -11.84 -17.87 22.63
N SER A 529 -12.61 -18.91 22.29
CA SER A 529 -13.98 -18.75 21.82
C SER A 529 -14.85 -17.99 22.84
N PRO A 530 -15.93 -17.31 22.41
CA PRO A 530 -16.79 -16.55 23.31
C PRO A 530 -17.26 -17.38 24.51
N GLY A 531 -17.17 -16.80 25.71
CA GLY A 531 -17.59 -17.43 26.97
C GLY A 531 -16.50 -18.22 27.70
N VAL A 532 -15.26 -18.21 27.20
CA VAL A 532 -14.09 -18.80 27.87
C VAL A 532 -13.13 -17.67 28.28
N ASP A 533 -12.72 -17.69 29.54
CA ASP A 533 -11.79 -16.68 30.06
C ASP A 533 -10.42 -16.77 29.36
N PRO A 534 -9.77 -15.61 29.11
CA PRO A 534 -8.45 -15.58 28.50
C PRO A 534 -7.40 -16.21 29.42
N MET A 535 -6.39 -16.85 28.82
CA MET A 535 -5.23 -17.34 29.54
C MET A 535 -4.07 -16.34 29.45
N TYR A 536 -3.32 -16.18 30.53
CA TYR A 536 -2.17 -15.29 30.59
C TYR A 536 -0.88 -16.06 30.81
N SER A 537 0.21 -15.60 30.20
CA SER A 537 1.56 -16.00 30.56
C SER A 537 2.50 -14.81 30.57
N ARG A 538 3.57 -14.91 31.37
CA ARG A 538 4.67 -13.95 31.38
C ARG A 538 5.88 -14.64 30.79
N GLU A 539 6.30 -14.20 29.61
CA GLU A 539 7.42 -14.77 28.87
C GLU A 539 8.66 -13.89 29.04
N LEU A 540 9.71 -14.43 29.64
CA LEU A 540 11.03 -13.81 29.64
C LEU A 540 11.64 -14.01 28.24
N MET A 541 11.87 -12.92 27.52
CA MET A 541 12.50 -12.98 26.20
C MET A 541 14.02 -13.01 26.34
N TYR A 542 14.57 -12.04 27.07
CA TYR A 542 16.01 -11.80 27.16
C TYR A 542 16.36 -11.18 28.49
N GLU A 543 17.54 -11.50 28.98
CA GLU A 543 18.12 -10.91 30.19
C GLU A 543 19.56 -10.49 29.91
N TRP A 544 19.95 -9.35 30.49
CA TRP A 544 21.29 -8.80 30.42
C TRP A 544 21.74 -8.39 31.81
N GLU A 545 22.96 -8.77 32.17
CA GLU A 545 23.54 -8.54 33.48
C GLU A 545 25.03 -8.14 33.34
N GLY A 546 25.34 -6.86 33.57
CA GLY A 546 26.73 -6.37 33.59
C GLY A 546 27.52 -6.57 32.29
N ASP A 547 28.81 -6.88 32.39
CA ASP A 547 29.74 -7.00 31.25
C ASP A 547 29.54 -8.28 30.41
N ASP A 548 28.55 -9.12 30.74
CA ASP A 548 28.25 -10.36 30.00
C ASP A 548 27.36 -10.10 28.76
N ASP A 549 27.48 -10.98 27.76
CA ASP A 549 26.58 -11.03 26.61
C ASP A 549 25.14 -11.37 27.05
N TRP A 550 24.16 -10.91 26.26
CA TRP A 550 22.73 -11.19 26.46
C TRP A 550 22.48 -12.70 26.62
N ARG A 551 21.83 -13.09 27.73
CA ARG A 551 21.46 -14.48 27.98
C ARG A 551 20.05 -14.75 27.48
N VAL A 552 19.93 -15.75 26.61
CA VAL A 552 18.64 -16.25 26.13
C VAL A 552 18.06 -17.19 27.19
N VAL A 553 16.90 -16.85 27.73
CA VAL A 553 16.14 -17.77 28.59
C VAL A 553 15.11 -18.47 27.72
N SER A 554 15.10 -19.81 27.75
CA SER A 554 14.50 -20.67 26.71
C SER A 554 13.04 -20.33 26.36
N PHE A 555 12.78 -20.13 25.06
CA PHE A 555 11.46 -19.78 24.50
C PHE A 555 10.62 -20.98 24.01
N ASP A 556 11.25 -22.15 23.81
CA ASP A 556 10.63 -23.22 23.01
C ASP A 556 9.57 -24.03 23.78
N ASP A 557 9.65 -24.12 25.10
CA ASP A 557 8.71 -24.92 25.89
C ASP A 557 7.44 -24.17 26.31
N SER A 558 7.50 -22.85 26.53
CA SER A 558 6.39 -22.08 27.11
C SER A 558 5.26 -21.79 26.11
N ILE A 559 5.54 -21.18 24.96
CA ILE A 559 4.53 -20.88 23.92
C ILE A 559 3.97 -22.16 23.31
N ALA A 560 4.81 -23.17 23.08
CA ALA A 560 4.35 -24.47 22.61
C ALA A 560 3.44 -25.15 23.66
N ASN A 561 3.76 -25.06 24.95
CA ASN A 561 2.86 -25.53 26.02
C ASN A 561 1.57 -24.73 26.12
N LEU A 562 1.62 -23.40 26.02
CA LEU A 562 0.43 -22.55 26.02
C LEU A 562 -0.46 -22.90 24.83
N LYS A 563 0.09 -22.99 23.62
CA LYS A 563 -0.65 -23.42 22.43
C LYS A 563 -1.19 -24.85 22.55
N ARG A 564 -0.52 -25.76 23.27
CA ARG A 564 -1.02 -27.12 23.55
C ARG A 564 -2.17 -27.11 24.57
N LYS A 565 -2.02 -26.39 25.68
CA LYS A 565 -3.03 -26.23 26.73
C LYS A 565 -4.29 -25.53 26.21
N ALA A 566 -4.10 -24.44 25.46
CA ALA A 566 -5.18 -23.68 24.86
C ALA A 566 -5.97 -24.50 23.82
N ARG A 567 -5.26 -25.22 22.92
CA ARG A 567 -5.91 -26.13 21.96
C ARG A 567 -6.65 -27.30 22.63
N ALA A 568 -6.27 -27.70 23.84
CA ALA A 568 -7.00 -28.70 24.59
C ALA A 568 -8.31 -28.14 25.16
N LEU A 569 -8.32 -26.88 25.58
CA LEU A 569 -9.52 -26.18 26.08
C LEU A 569 -10.53 -25.87 24.96
N ASP A 570 -10.05 -25.44 23.79
CA ASP A 570 -10.90 -25.15 22.62
C ASP A 570 -11.59 -26.40 22.04
N LYS A 571 -11.10 -27.61 22.36
CA LYS A 571 -11.70 -28.89 21.93
C LYS A 571 -12.80 -29.40 22.86
N LEU A 572 -13.01 -28.77 24.02
CA LEU A 572 -14.04 -29.20 24.96
C LEU A 572 -15.41 -28.64 24.54
N PRO A 573 -16.49 -29.44 24.58
CA PRO A 573 -17.83 -28.92 24.37
C PRO A 573 -18.16 -27.85 25.42
N PRO A 574 -18.96 -26.81 25.09
CA PRO A 574 -19.27 -25.69 25.99
C PRO A 574 -19.81 -26.12 27.36
N THR A 575 -20.48 -27.28 27.41
CA THR A 575 -21.08 -27.86 28.61
C THR A 575 -20.07 -28.37 29.64
N PHE A 576 -18.81 -28.61 29.27
CA PHE A 576 -17.76 -29.06 30.20
C PHE A 576 -16.93 -27.92 30.80
N GLN A 577 -17.00 -26.71 30.22
CA GLN A 577 -16.16 -25.58 30.61
C GLN A 577 -16.68 -24.82 31.84
N ILE A 578 -17.96 -25.00 32.21
CA ILE A 578 -18.60 -24.32 33.36
C ILE A 578 -18.23 -24.97 34.71
N ARG A 579 -17.58 -26.15 34.74
CA ARG A 579 -17.43 -26.95 35.97
C ARG A 579 -16.05 -26.99 36.63
N ARG A 580 -15.06 -26.20 36.18
CA ARG A 580 -13.73 -26.16 36.82
C ARG A 580 -13.16 -24.74 36.93
N LEU A 581 -13.76 -23.91 37.77
CA LEU A 581 -13.07 -22.85 38.50
C LEU A 581 -13.75 -22.71 39.88
N GLY A 582 -13.50 -23.69 40.74
CA GLY A 582 -13.56 -23.51 42.19
C GLY A 582 -12.13 -23.27 42.70
N PRO A 583 -11.93 -22.51 43.79
CA PRO A 583 -10.61 -22.07 44.21
C PRO A 583 -9.88 -23.22 44.93
N GLU A 584 -8.82 -23.74 44.31
CA GLU A 584 -7.71 -24.42 44.98
C GLU A 584 -6.38 -23.97 44.37
#